data_AF-A0A498H3Z4-F1
#
_entry.id   AF-A0A498H3Z4-F1
#
_cell.length_a   1.000
_cell.length_b   1.000
_cell.length_c   1.000
_cell.angle_alpha   90.00
_cell.angle_beta   90.00
_cell.angle_gamma   90.00
#
_symmetry.space_group_name_H-M   'P 1'
#
loop_
_entity.id
_entity.type
_entity.pdbx_description
1 polymer ?
#
loop_
_entity_poly.entity_id
_entity_poly.type
_entity_poly.pdbx_seq_one_letter_code
_entity_poly.pdbx_strand_id
1 'polypeptide(L)'
;MQEDDRTRGFLAAICIVIALLFTLAGTSAVLAAFSPGNPGDDRYGEALRELDQTLIELEHLDESTSRTAVPDAREKVSAAVGRVRKAGGPDTEDLAAAHEDLERAFAAVPDGTPASETAGAIRGEVTALRAAWHRCFTHRG
;
A
#
# COMPACT_ATOMS: atom_id res chain seq x y z
N MET A 1 8.76 54.69 33.20
CA MET A 1 7.68 54.54 32.18
C MET A 1 8.27 54.40 30.77
N GLN A 2 9.20 53.46 30.57
CA GLN A 2 9.75 53.12 29.23
C GLN A 2 10.01 51.60 29.12
N GLU A 3 9.40 50.80 30.00
CA GLU A 3 9.47 49.33 29.99
C GLU A 3 8.27 48.68 29.28
N ASP A 4 7.20 49.41 28.96
CA ASP A 4 5.98 48.86 28.36
C ASP A 4 5.99 48.76 26.81
N ASP A 5 6.87 49.51 26.12
CA ASP A 5 6.91 49.52 24.65
C ASP A 5 7.70 48.33 24.07
N ARG A 6 8.70 47.83 24.79
CA ARG A 6 9.49 46.66 24.36
C ARG A 6 8.72 45.35 24.47
N THR A 7 7.91 45.18 25.51
CA THR A 7 7.07 43.99 25.72
C THR A 7 5.92 43.90 24.73
N ARG A 8 5.30 45.04 24.36
CA ARG A 8 4.28 45.10 23.29
C ARG A 8 4.86 44.75 21.91
N GLY A 9 6.06 45.22 21.60
CA GLY A 9 6.76 44.87 20.36
C GLY A 9 7.09 43.38 20.26
N PHE A 10 7.54 42.77 21.37
CA PHE A 10 7.89 41.35 21.41
C PHE A 10 6.67 40.42 21.28
N LEU A 11 5.55 40.77 21.92
CA LEU A 11 4.30 40.02 21.82
C LEU A 11 3.74 40.04 20.38
N ALA A 12 3.77 41.19 19.72
CA ALA A 12 3.33 41.31 18.33
C ALA A 12 4.19 40.48 17.37
N ALA A 13 5.52 40.47 17.56
CA ALA A 13 6.43 39.68 16.74
C ALA A 13 6.17 38.17 16.88
N ILE A 14 5.93 37.68 18.10
CA ILE A 14 5.61 36.27 18.35
C ILE A 14 4.29 35.88 17.68
N CYS A 15 3.25 36.69 17.80
CA CYS A 15 1.95 36.42 17.16
C CYS A 15 2.07 36.33 15.63
N ILE A 16 2.88 37.19 15.01
CA ILE A 16 3.13 37.17 13.55
C ILE A 16 3.90 35.92 13.15
N VAL A 17 4.95 35.54 13.88
CA VAL A 17 5.73 34.32 13.59
C VAL A 17 4.85 33.07 13.72
N ILE A 18 4.02 32.98 14.76
CA ILE A 18 3.06 31.88 14.92
C ILE A 18 2.07 31.85 13.75
N ALA A 19 1.47 32.99 13.37
CA ALA A 19 0.56 33.06 12.23
C ALA A 19 1.21 32.64 10.90
N LEU A 20 2.49 33.00 10.70
CA LEU A 20 3.28 32.59 9.53
C LEU A 20 3.59 31.07 9.55
N LEU A 21 3.87 30.49 10.72
CA LEU A 21 4.02 29.03 10.87
C LEU A 21 2.71 28.28 10.56
N PHE A 22 1.56 28.82 10.97
CA PHE A 22 0.25 28.23 10.65
C PHE A 22 -0.14 28.39 9.16
N THR A 23 0.29 29.47 8.49
CA THR A 23 0.03 29.62 7.04
C THR A 23 0.90 28.72 6.17
N LEU A 24 2.17 28.49 6.55
CA LEU A 24 3.03 27.51 5.87
C LEU A 24 2.65 26.05 6.18
N ALA A 25 2.13 25.75 7.38
CA ALA A 25 1.62 24.42 7.70
C ALA A 25 0.23 24.16 7.10
N GLY A 26 -0.57 25.20 6.86
CA GLY A 26 -1.96 25.09 6.40
C GLY A 26 -2.12 24.77 4.91
N THR A 27 -1.14 25.08 4.05
CA THR A 27 -1.26 24.82 2.60
C THR A 27 -0.98 23.38 2.21
N SER A 28 -0.26 22.60 3.02
CA SER A 28 -0.06 21.16 2.80
C SER A 28 -1.22 20.30 3.32
N ALA A 29 -2.13 20.85 4.13
CA ALA A 29 -3.27 20.12 4.71
C ALA A 29 -4.58 20.28 3.91
N VAL A 30 -4.78 21.40 3.21
CA VAL A 30 -6.03 21.64 2.45
C VAL A 30 -6.18 20.70 1.24
N LEU A 31 -5.07 20.27 0.63
CA LEU A 31 -5.09 19.29 -0.46
C LEU A 31 -5.33 17.84 0.01
N ALA A 32 -5.17 17.53 1.30
CA ALA A 32 -5.46 16.21 1.85
C ALA A 32 -6.86 16.10 2.48
N ALA A 33 -7.57 17.22 2.70
CA ALA A 33 -8.80 17.27 3.48
C ALA A 33 -10.11 17.31 2.65
N PHE A 34 -10.05 17.37 1.32
CA PHE A 34 -11.25 17.49 0.47
C PHE A 34 -11.21 16.66 -0.82
N SER A 35 -10.73 15.43 -0.74
CA SER A 35 -11.41 14.35 -1.45
C SER A 35 -12.02 13.50 -0.34
N PRO A 36 -13.36 13.33 -0.23
CA PRO A 36 -13.88 12.25 0.58
C PRO A 36 -13.27 10.97 0.02
N GLY A 37 -12.19 10.50 0.66
CA GLY A 37 -11.49 9.30 0.25
C GLY A 37 -12.54 8.23 0.14
N ASN A 38 -12.69 7.66 -1.06
CA ASN A 38 -13.58 6.54 -1.22
C ASN A 38 -13.05 5.50 -0.22
N PRO A 39 -13.82 4.99 0.76
CA PRO A 39 -13.29 4.00 1.70
C PRO A 39 -12.79 2.73 0.97
N GLY A 40 -13.13 2.58 -0.31
CA GLY A 40 -12.42 1.71 -1.23
C GLY A 40 -10.92 2.02 -1.34
N ASP A 41 -10.53 3.27 -1.59
CA ASP A 41 -9.16 3.74 -1.86
C ASP A 41 -8.17 3.37 -0.75
N ASP A 42 -8.58 3.51 0.52
CA ASP A 42 -7.75 3.13 1.66
C ASP A 42 -7.51 1.61 1.70
N ARG A 43 -8.56 0.81 1.43
CA ARG A 43 -8.48 -0.66 1.41
C ARG A 43 -7.71 -1.18 0.20
N TYR A 44 -7.80 -0.51 -0.95
CA TYR A 44 -6.98 -0.83 -2.12
C TYR A 44 -5.51 -0.51 -1.85
N GLY A 45 -5.22 0.65 -1.24
CA GLY A 45 -3.87 1.03 -0.85
C GLY A 45 -3.25 0.06 0.17
N GLU A 46 -4.04 -0.43 1.13
CA GLU A 46 -3.62 -1.47 2.07
C GLU A 46 -3.32 -2.80 1.35
N ALA A 47 -4.20 -3.24 0.45
CA ALA A 47 -3.99 -4.45 -0.34
C ALA A 47 -2.73 -4.37 -1.23
N LEU A 48 -2.47 -3.22 -1.85
CA LEU A 48 -1.24 -2.99 -2.63
C LEU A 48 0.01 -3.04 -1.75
N ARG A 49 0.00 -2.44 -0.55
CA ARG A 49 1.12 -2.53 0.39
C ARG A 49 1.37 -3.96 0.85
N GLU A 50 0.33 -4.75 1.06
CA GLU A 50 0.47 -6.17 1.41
C GLU A 50 1.07 -6.99 0.27
N LEU A 51 0.69 -6.72 -0.99
CA LEU A 51 1.36 -7.35 -2.13
C LEU A 51 2.83 -6.94 -2.22
N ASP A 52 3.15 -5.66 -2.01
CA ASP A 52 4.53 -5.15 -2.01
C ASP A 52 5.36 -5.82 -0.93
N GLN A 53 4.80 -5.95 0.28
CA GLN A 53 5.45 -6.66 1.38
C GLN A 53 5.65 -8.15 1.05
N THR A 54 4.66 -8.80 0.43
CA THR A 54 4.77 -10.21 0.01
C THR A 54 5.86 -10.39 -1.05
N LEU A 55 6.00 -9.45 -2.00
CA LEU A 55 7.07 -9.47 -3.00
C LEU A 55 8.45 -9.33 -2.35
N ILE A 56 8.59 -8.44 -1.37
CA ILE A 56 9.84 -8.29 -0.60
C ILE A 56 10.16 -9.59 0.15
N GLU A 57 9.17 -10.18 0.83
CA GLU A 57 9.35 -11.45 1.54
C GLU A 57 9.81 -12.56 0.59
N LEU A 58 9.15 -12.70 -0.57
CA LEU A 58 9.49 -13.69 -1.60
C LEU A 58 10.88 -13.44 -2.24
N GLU A 59 11.30 -12.18 -2.37
CA GLU A 59 12.61 -11.81 -2.90
C GLU A 59 13.75 -12.14 -1.92
N HIS A 60 13.49 -12.04 -0.62
CA HIS A 60 14.48 -12.30 0.43
C HIS A 60 14.46 -13.74 0.93
N LEU A 61 13.76 -14.65 0.25
CA LEU A 61 13.83 -16.08 0.52
C LEU A 61 15.21 -16.60 0.12
N ASP A 62 16.08 -16.76 1.10
CA ASP A 62 17.33 -17.49 0.92
C ASP A 62 17.08 -19.01 0.84
N GLU A 63 18.08 -19.78 0.42
CA GLU A 63 18.00 -21.26 0.39
C GLU A 63 17.69 -21.87 1.77
N SER A 64 17.86 -21.13 2.86
CA SER A 64 17.55 -21.57 4.23
C SER A 64 16.12 -21.26 4.65
N THR A 65 15.36 -20.49 3.85
CA THR A 65 14.09 -19.94 4.27
C THR A 65 12.97 -20.97 4.22
N SER A 66 12.21 -20.97 5.31
CA SER A 66 11.10 -21.84 5.69
C SER A 66 10.26 -22.39 4.54
N ARG A 67 10.00 -23.70 4.57
CA ARG A 67 9.03 -24.39 3.69
C ARG A 67 7.62 -23.79 3.74
N THR A 68 7.34 -22.93 4.71
CA THR A 68 6.05 -22.24 4.88
C THR A 68 5.94 -20.95 4.08
N ALA A 69 7.03 -20.40 3.54
CA ALA A 69 6.99 -19.06 2.94
C ALA A 69 6.02 -18.94 1.75
N VAL A 70 5.96 -19.95 0.87
CA VAL A 70 5.03 -19.97 -0.27
C VAL A 70 3.57 -20.14 0.19
N PRO A 71 3.24 -21.10 1.10
CA PRO A 71 1.92 -21.15 1.75
C PRO A 71 1.50 -19.84 2.44
N ASP A 72 2.41 -19.20 3.17
CA ASP A 72 2.14 -17.95 3.91
C ASP A 72 1.86 -16.81 2.92
N ALA A 73 2.64 -16.71 1.82
CA ALA A 73 2.40 -15.77 0.73
C ALA A 73 1.02 -16.00 0.08
N ARG A 74 0.63 -17.25 -0.14
CA ARG A 74 -0.69 -17.59 -0.68
C ARG A 74 -1.82 -17.09 0.22
N GLU A 75 -1.71 -17.34 1.53
CA GLU A 75 -2.71 -16.91 2.50
C GLU A 75 -2.84 -15.38 2.51
N LYS A 76 -1.71 -14.65 2.57
CA LYS A 76 -1.68 -13.18 2.54
C LYS A 76 -2.34 -12.61 1.28
N VAL A 77 -1.94 -13.10 0.11
CA VAL A 77 -2.49 -12.60 -1.16
C VAL A 77 -3.98 -12.92 -1.28
N SER A 78 -4.40 -14.14 -0.94
CA SER A 78 -5.82 -14.53 -0.97
C SER A 78 -6.66 -13.66 -0.02
N ALA A 79 -6.14 -13.36 1.17
CA ALA A 79 -6.79 -12.47 2.12
C ALA A 79 -6.91 -11.04 1.57
N ALA A 80 -5.85 -10.50 0.96
CA ALA A 80 -5.86 -9.18 0.33
C ALA A 80 -6.90 -9.10 -0.80
N VAL A 81 -6.92 -10.09 -1.70
CA VAL A 81 -7.90 -10.18 -2.79
C VAL A 81 -9.32 -10.27 -2.23
N GLY A 82 -9.54 -11.08 -1.20
CA GLY A 82 -10.84 -11.22 -0.54
C GLY A 82 -11.36 -9.91 0.07
N ARG A 83 -10.48 -9.11 0.69
CA ARG A 83 -10.86 -7.79 1.24
C ARG A 83 -11.22 -6.80 0.14
N VAL A 84 -10.42 -6.74 -0.93
CA VAL A 84 -10.68 -5.89 -2.09
C VAL A 84 -12.02 -6.23 -2.74
N ARG A 85 -12.31 -7.52 -2.99
CA ARG A 85 -13.59 -7.95 -3.57
C ARG A 85 -14.78 -7.56 -2.68
N LYS A 86 -14.69 -7.79 -1.36
CA LYS A 86 -15.73 -7.38 -0.40
C LYS A 86 -15.96 -5.88 -0.36
N ALA A 87 -14.95 -5.07 -0.69
CA ALA A 87 -15.04 -3.62 -0.75
C ALA A 87 -15.66 -3.09 -2.07
N GLY A 88 -16.10 -3.96 -2.98
CA GLY A 88 -16.57 -3.54 -4.31
C GLY A 88 -15.42 -3.29 -5.28
N GLY A 89 -14.35 -4.07 -5.13
CA GLY A 89 -13.20 -4.15 -6.03
C GLY A 89 -13.55 -4.05 -7.51
N PRO A 90 -12.71 -3.42 -8.36
CA PRO A 90 -12.85 -3.57 -9.79
C PRO A 90 -12.73 -5.06 -10.14
N ASP A 91 -13.74 -5.60 -10.81
CA ASP A 91 -13.76 -6.96 -11.31
C ASP A 91 -13.53 -6.89 -12.82
N THR A 92 -12.28 -6.64 -13.21
CA THR A 92 -11.88 -6.59 -14.62
C THR A 92 -11.41 -7.97 -15.05
N GLU A 93 -11.59 -8.30 -16.33
CA GLU A 93 -11.09 -9.56 -16.90
C GLU A 93 -9.58 -9.72 -16.69
N ASP A 94 -8.81 -8.63 -16.85
CA ASP A 94 -7.37 -8.61 -16.59
C ASP A 94 -7.01 -8.99 -15.14
N LEU A 95 -7.81 -8.51 -14.17
CA LEU A 95 -7.55 -8.80 -12.77
C LEU A 95 -7.94 -10.24 -12.42
N ALA A 96 -9.09 -10.69 -12.94
CA ALA A 96 -9.53 -12.06 -12.76
C ALA A 96 -8.53 -13.05 -13.36
N ALA A 97 -8.01 -12.76 -14.56
CA ALA A 97 -6.97 -13.56 -15.20
C ALA A 97 -5.69 -13.60 -14.37
N ALA A 98 -5.18 -12.44 -13.91
CA ALA A 98 -3.98 -12.39 -13.08
C ALA A 98 -4.15 -13.13 -11.73
N HIS A 99 -5.36 -13.11 -11.14
CA HIS A 99 -5.63 -13.88 -9.93
C HIS A 99 -5.70 -15.39 -10.22
N GLU A 100 -6.34 -15.79 -11.33
CA GLU A 100 -6.40 -17.19 -11.73
C GLU A 100 -5.02 -17.77 -12.04
N ASP A 101 -4.18 -17.03 -12.75
CA ASP A 101 -2.81 -17.41 -13.08
C ASP A 101 -1.97 -17.59 -11.80
N LEU A 102 -2.13 -16.69 -10.82
CA LEU A 102 -1.48 -16.82 -9.52
C LEU A 102 -1.94 -18.07 -8.74
N GLU A 103 -3.25 -18.34 -8.68
CA GLU A 103 -3.76 -19.56 -8.02
C GLU A 103 -3.27 -20.83 -8.72
N ARG A 104 -3.16 -20.80 -10.06
CA ARG A 104 -2.60 -21.90 -10.84
C ARG A 104 -1.13 -22.10 -10.53
N ALA A 105 -0.36 -21.03 -10.39
CA ALA A 105 1.04 -21.11 -10.00
C ALA A 105 1.21 -21.67 -8.59
N PHE A 106 0.38 -21.26 -7.62
CA PHE A 106 0.38 -21.87 -6.28
C PHE A 106 0.01 -23.36 -6.31
N ALA A 107 -0.98 -23.76 -7.11
CA ALA A 107 -1.38 -25.16 -7.24
C ALA A 107 -0.32 -26.02 -7.95
N ALA A 108 0.55 -25.42 -8.75
CA ALA A 108 1.63 -26.10 -9.46
C ALA A 108 2.86 -26.39 -8.58
N VAL A 109 2.94 -25.80 -7.37
CA VAL A 109 4.03 -26.04 -6.42
C VAL A 109 3.84 -27.40 -5.75
N PRO A 110 4.73 -28.39 -5.98
CA PRO A 110 4.63 -29.68 -5.30
C PRO A 110 4.83 -29.56 -3.79
N ASP A 111 4.14 -30.41 -3.04
CA ASP A 111 4.33 -30.50 -1.60
C ASP A 111 5.78 -30.82 -1.25
N GLY A 112 6.40 -29.97 -0.42
CA GLY A 112 7.77 -30.15 0.03
C GLY A 112 8.85 -29.59 -0.90
N THR A 113 8.48 -28.97 -2.03
CA THR A 113 9.45 -28.23 -2.86
C THR A 113 10.04 -27.05 -2.08
N PRO A 114 11.37 -26.84 -2.12
CA PRO A 114 12.00 -25.69 -1.49
C PRO A 114 11.41 -24.37 -2.00
N ALA A 115 11.19 -23.43 -1.08
CA ALA A 115 10.61 -22.14 -1.43
C ALA A 115 11.49 -21.39 -2.45
N SER A 116 12.82 -21.52 -2.37
CA SER A 116 13.77 -20.92 -3.33
C SER A 116 13.57 -21.37 -4.78
N GLU A 117 13.08 -22.58 -5.02
CA GLU A 117 12.85 -23.11 -6.38
C GLU A 117 11.56 -22.57 -7.02
N THR A 118 10.59 -22.17 -6.20
CA THR A 118 9.24 -21.78 -6.67
C THR A 118 8.91 -20.31 -6.44
N ALA A 119 9.61 -19.65 -5.52
CA ALA A 119 9.45 -18.24 -5.19
C ALA A 119 9.59 -17.34 -6.42
N GLY A 120 10.49 -17.67 -7.35
CA GLY A 120 10.67 -16.90 -8.58
C GLY A 120 9.41 -16.85 -9.45
N ALA A 121 8.76 -18.00 -9.66
CA ALA A 121 7.52 -18.09 -10.43
C ALA A 121 6.36 -17.40 -9.72
N ILE A 122 6.18 -17.69 -8.42
CA ILE A 122 5.14 -17.05 -7.60
C ILE A 122 5.32 -15.53 -7.57
N ARG A 123 6.54 -15.04 -7.41
CA ARG A 123 6.85 -13.59 -7.43
C ARG A 123 6.47 -12.95 -8.76
N GLY A 124 6.68 -13.65 -9.88
CA GLY A 124 6.25 -13.19 -11.20
C GLY A 124 4.75 -12.95 -11.26
N GLU A 125 3.97 -13.92 -10.81
CA GLU A 125 2.50 -13.84 -10.80
C GLU A 125 1.98 -12.78 -9.80
N VAL A 126 2.55 -12.69 -8.61
CA VAL A 126 2.20 -11.64 -7.64
C VAL A 126 2.52 -10.24 -8.21
N THR A 127 3.62 -10.11 -8.97
CA THR A 127 3.97 -8.86 -9.66
C THR A 127 2.94 -8.51 -10.74
N ALA A 128 2.48 -9.49 -11.51
CA ALA A 128 1.44 -9.30 -12.52
C ALA A 128 0.12 -8.86 -11.89
N LEU A 129 -0.30 -9.52 -10.80
CA LEU A 129 -1.49 -9.16 -10.03
C LEU A 129 -1.41 -7.73 -9.48
N ARG A 130 -0.28 -7.37 -8.87
CA ARG A 130 -0.02 -6.00 -8.39
C ARG A 130 -0.15 -4.98 -9.52
N ALA A 131 0.44 -5.26 -10.68
CA ALA A 131 0.38 -4.36 -11.84
C ALA A 131 -1.06 -4.20 -12.36
N ALA A 132 -1.85 -5.28 -12.40
CA ALA A 132 -3.25 -5.25 -12.78
C ALA A 132 -4.08 -4.38 -11.81
N TRP A 133 -3.89 -4.55 -10.49
CA TRP A 133 -4.52 -3.70 -9.49
C TRP A 133 -4.13 -2.23 -9.62
N HIS A 134 -2.83 -1.95 -9.76
CA HIS A 134 -2.35 -0.58 -9.90
C HIS A 134 -3.00 0.12 -11.10
N ARG A 135 -3.04 -0.55 -12.28
CA ARG A 135 -3.71 0.00 -13.48
C ARG A 135 -5.19 0.27 -13.24
N CYS A 136 -5.91 -0.69 -12.66
CA CYS A 136 -7.34 -0.54 -12.38
C CYS A 136 -7.63 0.65 -11.45
N PHE A 137 -6.72 0.93 -10.52
CA PHE A 137 -6.86 2.01 -9.56
C PHE A 137 -6.52 3.38 -10.16
N THR A 138 -5.42 3.50 -10.94
CA THR A 138 -5.00 4.77 -11.55
C THR A 138 -5.98 5.33 -12.58
N HIS A 139 -6.87 4.51 -13.14
CA HIS A 139 -7.90 4.96 -14.10
C HIS A 139 -9.24 5.36 -13.44
N ARG A 140 -9.39 5.20 -12.12
CA ARG A 140 -10.60 5.62 -11.37
C ARG A 140 -10.43 6.94 -10.59
N GLY A 141 -9.19 7.38 -10.38
CA GLY A 141 -8.84 8.66 -9.74
C GLY A 141 -8.81 9.83 -10.72
#